data_AF-A0A8K1G178-F1
#
_entry.id   AF-A0A8K1G178-F1
#
_cell.length_a   1.000
_cell.length_b   1.000
_cell.length_c   1.000
_cell.angle_alpha   90.00
_cell.angle_beta   90.00
_cell.angle_gamma   90.00
#
_symmetry.space_group_name_H-M   'P 1'
#
loop_
_entity.id
_entity.type
_entity.pdbx_description
1 polymer ?
#
loop_
_entity_poly.entity_id
_entity_poly.type
_entity_poly.pdbx_seq_one_letter_code
_entity_poly.pdbx_strand_id
1 'polypeptide(L)'
;MWELLLLLLPPGLGAALGTPGPCQPCRSGRGGHAVTNATLGATVTLGCPTGGAALGRLVTARWHLGGVPVCSRGRGPQRCHPPFGDRAALGPPGALELRDLRGGDGGTFTCVLLGERECACGSVTLRLRPGVPCSPPCSGAPPRGGRGGVTIVTVIVTVIATTVLLLPPARGH
;
A
#
# COMPACT_ATOMS: atom_id res chain seq x y z
N MET A 1 52.57 7.61 -33.63
CA MET A 1 51.77 7.47 -34.87
C MET A 1 50.58 6.56 -34.55
N TRP A 2 49.58 7.06 -33.82
CA TRP A 2 48.37 6.32 -33.44
C TRP A 2 47.10 7.18 -33.50
N GLU A 3 47.21 8.41 -34.03
CA GLU A 3 46.19 9.48 -33.96
C GLU A 3 45.17 9.47 -35.13
N LEU A 4 45.06 8.40 -35.92
CA LEU A 4 44.20 8.39 -37.12
C LEU A 4 43.05 7.37 -37.15
N LEU A 5 42.81 6.63 -36.06
CA LEU A 5 41.73 5.64 -35.99
C LEU A 5 40.52 6.10 -35.16
N LEU A 6 40.19 7.40 -35.16
CA LEU A 6 39.02 7.95 -34.44
C LEU A 6 37.97 8.62 -35.33
N LEU A 7 38.16 8.66 -36.66
CA LEU A 7 37.28 9.38 -37.59
C LEU A 7 36.26 8.51 -38.36
N LEU A 8 36.07 7.25 -37.98
CA LEU A 8 35.10 6.34 -38.63
C LEU A 8 33.96 5.86 -37.73
N LEU A 9 33.79 6.40 -36.51
CA LEU A 9 32.61 6.11 -35.71
C LEU A 9 31.51 7.15 -35.98
N PRO A 10 30.31 6.73 -36.41
CA PRO A 10 29.21 7.66 -36.68
C PRO A 10 28.83 8.43 -35.40
N PRO A 11 28.48 9.73 -35.50
CA PRO A 11 28.03 10.52 -34.36
C PRO A 11 26.60 10.06 -34.01
N GLY A 12 26.49 9.00 -33.23
CA GLY A 12 25.19 8.39 -32.92
C GLY A 12 25.16 7.39 -31.78
N LEU A 13 26.29 7.00 -31.18
CA LEU A 13 26.34 6.10 -30.01
C LEU A 13 26.44 6.84 -28.67
N GLY A 14 25.85 8.03 -28.59
CA GLY A 14 25.69 8.80 -27.34
C GLY A 14 24.32 8.61 -26.68
N ALA A 15 23.55 7.60 -27.06
CA ALA A 15 22.22 7.36 -26.49
C ALA A 15 22.19 6.06 -25.67
N ALA A 16 21.98 6.25 -24.37
CA ALA A 16 21.41 5.27 -23.44
C ALA A 16 22.31 4.12 -22.95
N LEU A 17 23.35 4.44 -22.16
CA LEU A 17 23.49 3.73 -20.87
C LEU A 17 22.44 4.27 -19.88
N GLY A 18 21.17 4.18 -20.28
CA GLY A 18 20.07 4.30 -19.33
C GLY A 18 20.08 2.99 -18.55
N THR A 19 20.32 3.05 -17.25
CA THR A 19 20.07 1.91 -16.37
C THR A 19 18.71 1.30 -16.74
N PRO A 20 18.64 -0.02 -17.00
CA PRO A 20 17.38 -0.70 -17.24
C PRO A 20 16.30 -0.22 -16.29
N GLY A 21 15.26 0.42 -16.81
CA GLY A 21 14.10 0.74 -16.00
C GLY A 21 13.59 -0.56 -15.36
N PRO A 22 13.02 -0.54 -14.14
CA PRO A 22 12.60 -1.76 -13.44
C PRO A 22 11.61 -2.63 -14.24
N CYS A 23 10.94 -2.09 -15.26
CA CYS A 23 10.06 -2.83 -16.17
C CYS A 23 10.76 -3.53 -17.35
N GLN A 24 12.07 -3.39 -17.54
CA GLN A 24 12.82 -4.05 -18.63
C GLN A 24 12.69 -5.59 -18.68
N PRO A 25 12.47 -6.33 -17.56
CA PRO A 25 12.20 -7.76 -17.61
C PRO A 25 10.91 -8.11 -18.37
N CYS A 26 9.92 -7.21 -18.42
CA CYS A 26 8.68 -7.42 -19.15
C CYS A 26 8.79 -6.82 -20.56
N ARG A 27 9.27 -7.63 -21.53
CA ARG A 27 9.36 -7.20 -22.95
C ARG A 27 7.99 -6.87 -23.58
N SER A 28 6.88 -7.37 -23.04
CA SER A 28 5.52 -7.17 -23.56
C SER A 28 4.67 -6.24 -22.66
N GLY A 29 4.89 -4.94 -22.82
CA GLY A 29 3.84 -3.97 -23.19
C GLY A 29 2.55 -3.79 -22.39
N ARG A 30 2.28 -4.49 -21.28
CA ARG A 30 1.17 -4.12 -20.39
C ARG A 30 1.72 -3.26 -19.26
N GLY A 31 1.89 -1.97 -19.54
CA GLY A 31 2.18 -0.96 -18.53
C GLY A 31 0.86 -0.35 -18.05
N GLY A 32 0.44 -0.67 -16.83
CA GLY A 32 -0.69 0.01 -16.20
C GLY A 32 -0.21 1.18 -15.34
N HIS A 33 -0.94 2.30 -15.35
CA HIS A 33 -0.72 3.41 -14.43
C HIS A 33 -1.94 3.58 -13.53
N ALA A 34 -1.71 3.75 -12.22
CA ALA A 34 -2.76 4.09 -11.27
C ALA A 34 -2.31 5.24 -10.36
N VAL A 35 -3.28 5.89 -9.75
CA VAL A 35 -3.04 6.95 -8.75
C VAL A 35 -3.78 6.57 -7.48
N THR A 36 -3.09 6.68 -6.35
CA THR A 36 -3.66 6.42 -5.02
C THR A 36 -3.39 7.63 -4.14
N ASN A 37 -4.43 8.11 -3.45
CA ASN A 37 -4.29 9.18 -2.46
C ASN A 37 -4.29 8.56 -1.06
N ALA A 38 -3.41 9.05 -0.19
CA ALA A 38 -3.37 8.64 1.22
C ALA A 38 -2.98 9.82 2.11
N THR A 39 -3.20 9.69 3.42
CA THR A 39 -2.81 10.67 4.43
C THR A 39 -1.56 10.22 5.17
N LEU A 40 -0.80 11.18 5.71
CA LEU A 40 0.31 10.88 6.61
C LEU A 40 -0.16 10.05 7.82
N GLY A 41 0.67 9.11 8.27
CA GLY A 41 0.39 8.17 9.36
C GLY A 41 -0.55 7.01 9.01
N ALA A 42 -1.18 7.02 7.83
CA ALA A 42 -2.08 5.94 7.42
C ALA A 42 -1.34 4.68 6.97
N THR A 43 -2.08 3.58 6.85
CA THR A 43 -1.67 2.36 6.14
C THR A 43 -2.38 2.32 4.79
N VAL A 44 -1.64 2.03 3.71
CA VAL A 44 -2.18 1.89 2.35
C VAL A 44 -1.71 0.60 1.70
N THR A 45 -2.56 0.02 0.86
CA THR A 45 -2.21 -1.13 0.03
C THR A 45 -2.22 -0.71 -1.43
N LEU A 46 -1.04 -0.75 -2.06
CA LEU A 46 -0.86 -0.48 -3.49
C LEU A 46 -0.99 -1.79 -4.26
N GLY A 47 -2.06 -1.90 -5.05
CA GLY A 47 -2.22 -2.97 -6.02
C GLY A 47 -1.34 -2.72 -7.24
N CYS A 48 -0.75 -3.77 -7.80
CA CYS A 48 -0.10 -3.63 -9.10
C CYS A 48 -1.21 -3.41 -10.15
N PRO A 49 -1.19 -2.32 -10.95
CA PRO A 49 -2.26 -2.00 -11.91
C PRO A 49 -2.49 -3.11 -12.95
N THR A 50 -1.47 -3.94 -13.16
CA THR A 50 -1.49 -5.10 -14.05
C THR A 50 -1.81 -6.40 -13.33
N GLY A 51 -2.29 -6.35 -12.09
CA GLY A 51 -2.60 -7.52 -11.24
C GLY A 51 -3.71 -8.42 -11.77
N GLY A 52 -4.43 -7.99 -12.82
CA GLY A 52 -5.38 -8.82 -13.58
C GLY A 52 -4.73 -9.59 -14.74
N ALA A 53 -3.42 -9.48 -14.95
CA ALA A 53 -2.71 -10.33 -15.90
C ALA A 53 -2.73 -11.80 -15.43
N ALA A 54 -2.94 -12.72 -16.36
CA ALA A 54 -2.96 -14.16 -16.09
C ALA A 54 -1.53 -14.69 -15.86
N LEU A 55 -0.91 -14.28 -14.76
CA LEU A 55 0.46 -14.64 -14.40
C LEU A 55 0.64 -16.13 -14.07
N GLY A 56 -0.47 -16.86 -13.89
CA GLY A 56 -0.46 -18.20 -13.31
C GLY A 56 0.02 -18.13 -11.86
N ARG A 57 0.98 -18.98 -11.49
CA ARG A 57 1.64 -18.90 -10.18
C ARG A 57 2.64 -17.75 -10.16
N LEU A 58 2.49 -16.84 -9.20
CA LEU A 58 3.44 -15.77 -8.96
C LEU A 58 4.76 -16.35 -8.41
N VAL A 59 5.86 -16.11 -9.13
CA VAL A 59 7.21 -16.55 -8.77
C VAL A 59 7.95 -15.44 -8.03
N THR A 60 7.79 -14.20 -8.46
CA THR A 60 8.47 -13.06 -7.85
C THR A 60 7.61 -11.79 -7.93
N ALA A 61 7.58 -11.03 -6.85
CA ALA A 61 7.05 -9.68 -6.80
C ALA A 61 8.13 -8.73 -6.33
N ARG A 62 8.30 -7.59 -7.01
CA ARG A 62 9.23 -6.53 -6.63
C ARG A 62 8.57 -5.18 -6.75
N TRP A 63 8.84 -4.31 -5.80
CA TRP A 63 8.39 -2.92 -5.80
C TRP A 63 9.58 -1.99 -5.70
N HIS A 64 9.51 -0.89 -6.43
CA HIS A 64 10.54 0.15 -6.44
C HIS A 64 9.89 1.52 -6.30
N LEU A 65 10.54 2.46 -5.62
CA LEU A 65 10.16 3.87 -5.55
C LEU A 65 11.26 4.69 -6.22
N GLY A 66 10.96 5.38 -7.32
CA GLY A 66 11.98 6.15 -8.05
C GLY A 66 13.20 5.31 -8.47
N GLY A 67 13.01 4.02 -8.73
CA GLY A 67 14.09 3.07 -9.07
C GLY A 67 14.76 2.39 -7.88
N VAL A 68 14.55 2.85 -6.65
CA VAL A 68 15.10 2.24 -5.42
C VAL A 68 14.21 1.07 -4.97
N PRO A 69 14.75 -0.12 -4.64
CA PRO A 69 13.95 -1.24 -4.20
C PRO A 69 13.26 -0.95 -2.86
N VAL A 70 11.95 -1.22 -2.80
CA VAL A 70 11.13 -1.08 -1.60
C VAL A 70 10.99 -2.43 -0.92
N CYS A 71 10.35 -3.39 -1.61
CA CYS A 71 10.16 -4.75 -1.12
C CYS A 71 10.25 -5.75 -2.28
N SER A 72 10.70 -6.96 -1.96
CA SER A 72 10.72 -8.07 -2.90
C SER A 72 10.37 -9.38 -2.22
N ARG A 73 9.67 -10.26 -2.93
CA ARG A 73 9.38 -11.65 -2.53
C ARG A 73 9.62 -12.56 -3.72
N GLY A 74 10.47 -13.56 -3.54
CA GLY A 74 10.72 -14.64 -4.50
C GLY A 74 10.35 -15.99 -3.90
N ARG A 75 11.23 -17.00 -4.08
CA ARG A 75 11.09 -18.32 -3.45
C ARG A 75 11.37 -18.35 -1.94
N GLY A 76 11.96 -17.28 -1.40
CA GLY A 76 12.31 -17.14 0.01
C GLY A 76 11.43 -16.13 0.77
N PRO A 77 11.80 -15.76 2.00
CA PRO A 77 11.09 -14.75 2.76
C PRO A 77 11.10 -13.40 2.02
N GLN A 78 10.08 -12.57 2.29
CA GLN A 78 10.08 -11.21 1.77
C GLN A 78 11.26 -10.41 2.34
N ARG A 79 11.78 -9.49 1.54
CA ARG A 79 12.86 -8.59 1.91
C ARG A 79 12.47 -7.17 1.55
N CYS A 80 12.33 -6.34 2.58
CA CYS A 80 12.04 -4.91 2.45
C CYS A 80 13.27 -4.11 2.85
N HIS A 81 13.62 -3.12 2.04
CA HIS A 81 14.83 -2.32 2.24
C HIS A 81 14.51 -1.09 3.08
N PRO A 82 15.47 -0.59 3.89
CA PRO A 82 15.36 0.72 4.51
C PRO A 82 15.16 1.82 3.45
N PRO A 83 14.38 2.88 3.73
CA PRO A 83 13.77 3.27 5.01
C PRO A 83 12.38 2.65 5.28
N PHE A 84 11.92 1.73 4.42
CA PHE A 84 10.62 1.10 4.58
C PHE A 84 10.69 -0.02 5.61
N GLY A 85 11.63 -0.96 5.46
CA GLY A 85 11.87 -2.04 6.42
C GLY A 85 10.56 -2.70 6.87
N ASP A 86 10.32 -2.71 8.18
CA ASP A 86 9.13 -3.32 8.80
C ASP A 86 7.81 -2.56 8.53
N ARG A 87 7.89 -1.33 8.03
CA ARG A 87 6.70 -0.56 7.61
C ARG A 87 6.13 -1.03 6.27
N ALA A 88 6.87 -1.86 5.54
CA ALA A 88 6.42 -2.37 4.26
C ALA A 88 6.30 -3.89 4.25
N ALA A 89 5.29 -4.39 3.55
CA ALA A 89 5.05 -5.82 3.40
C ALA A 89 4.42 -6.14 2.05
N LEU A 90 4.61 -7.35 1.56
CA LEU A 90 3.98 -7.85 0.33
C LEU A 90 2.80 -8.77 0.65
N GLY A 91 1.59 -8.26 0.41
CA GLY A 91 0.35 -9.04 0.44
C GLY A 91 0.19 -9.92 -0.81
N PRO A 92 -0.82 -10.80 -0.86
CA PRO A 92 -1.23 -11.49 -2.08
C PRO A 92 -2.04 -10.55 -3.01
N PRO A 93 -1.92 -10.63 -4.35
CA PRO A 93 -0.99 -11.41 -5.17
C PRO A 93 0.31 -10.64 -5.49
N GLY A 94 0.95 -10.05 -4.47
CA GLY A 94 2.12 -9.17 -4.63
C GLY A 94 1.81 -7.69 -4.45
N ALA A 95 0.67 -7.35 -3.83
CA ALA A 95 0.35 -5.98 -3.43
C ALA A 95 1.33 -5.47 -2.38
N LEU A 96 1.68 -4.18 -2.41
CA LEU A 96 2.56 -3.55 -1.44
C LEU A 96 1.73 -2.84 -0.37
N GLU A 97 1.84 -3.31 0.87
CA GLU A 97 1.32 -2.62 2.04
C GLU A 97 2.40 -1.68 2.60
N LEU A 98 2.05 -0.41 2.81
CA LEU A 98 2.89 0.59 3.48
C LEU A 98 2.16 1.12 4.70
N ARG A 99 2.79 1.01 5.87
CA ARG A 99 2.28 1.44 7.18
C ARG A 99 2.98 2.72 7.62
N ASP A 100 2.31 3.51 8.47
CA ASP A 100 2.90 4.73 9.05
C ASP A 100 3.49 5.64 7.96
N LEU A 101 2.67 6.03 6.97
CA LEU A 101 3.13 6.83 5.83
C LEU A 101 3.75 8.17 6.27
N ARG A 102 4.96 8.44 5.78
CA ARG A 102 5.75 9.65 6.06
C ARG A 102 5.80 10.55 4.85
N GLY A 103 6.14 11.83 5.05
CA GLY A 103 6.20 12.81 3.96
C GLY A 103 7.09 12.41 2.77
N GLY A 104 8.14 11.61 3.03
CA GLY A 104 9.04 11.10 1.98
C GLY A 104 8.59 9.81 1.30
N ASP A 105 7.50 9.17 1.75
CA ASP A 105 7.00 7.92 1.15
C ASP A 105 6.15 8.17 -0.11
N GLY A 106 5.84 9.42 -0.44
CA GLY A 106 5.07 9.80 -1.62
C GLY A 106 5.92 9.72 -2.89
N GLY A 107 5.28 9.34 -4.00
CA GLY A 107 5.96 9.28 -5.31
C GLY A 107 5.45 8.15 -6.19
N THR A 108 6.19 7.86 -7.26
CA THR A 108 5.84 6.83 -8.22
C THR A 108 6.49 5.50 -7.85
N PHE A 109 5.63 4.58 -7.43
CA PHE A 109 5.97 3.19 -7.18
C PHE A 109 5.87 2.39 -8.47
N THR A 110 6.81 1.49 -8.72
CA THR A 110 6.78 0.56 -9.84
C THR A 110 6.75 -0.87 -9.32
N CYS A 111 5.74 -1.63 -9.73
CA CYS A 111 5.61 -3.05 -9.43
C CYS A 111 6.08 -3.90 -10.61
N VAL A 112 6.78 -4.98 -10.32
CA VAL A 112 7.18 -6.01 -11.29
C VAL A 112 6.75 -7.35 -10.73
N LEU A 113 5.83 -8.01 -11.43
CA LEU A 113 5.34 -9.34 -11.11
C LEU A 113 5.85 -10.31 -12.18
N LEU A 114 6.59 -11.32 -11.74
CA LEU A 114 7.05 -12.41 -12.58
C LEU A 114 6.24 -13.66 -12.22
N GLY A 115 5.40 -14.10 -13.14
CA GLY A 115 4.74 -15.39 -13.09
C GLY A 115 5.59 -16.48 -13.76
N GLU A 116 5.09 -17.71 -13.73
CA GLU A 116 5.74 -18.84 -14.44
C GLU A 116 5.62 -18.73 -15.96
N ARG A 117 4.59 -18.03 -16.45
CA ARG A 117 4.27 -17.92 -17.89
C ARG A 117 4.46 -16.53 -18.46
N GLU A 118 4.19 -15.50 -17.66
CA GLU A 118 4.18 -14.10 -18.10
C GLU A 118 4.80 -13.16 -17.06
N CYS A 119 5.08 -11.94 -17.50
CA CYS A 119 5.58 -10.82 -16.69
C CYS A 119 4.57 -9.68 -16.76
N ALA A 120 4.33 -9.00 -15.64
CA ALA A 120 3.48 -7.83 -15.58
C ALA A 120 4.20 -6.69 -14.87
N CYS A 121 4.16 -5.48 -15.43
CA CYS A 121 4.75 -4.29 -14.82
C CYS A 121 3.77 -3.13 -14.80
N GLY A 122 3.70 -2.40 -13.69
CA GLY A 122 2.85 -1.23 -13.60
C GLY A 122 3.43 -0.18 -12.67
N SER A 123 2.88 1.02 -12.75
CA SER A 123 3.26 2.13 -11.89
C SER A 123 2.06 2.68 -11.13
N VAL A 124 2.27 3.00 -9.86
CA VAL A 124 1.26 3.60 -8.98
C VAL A 124 1.85 4.88 -8.42
N THR A 125 1.21 6.01 -8.67
CA THR A 125 1.59 7.27 -8.03
C THR A 125 0.86 7.42 -6.70
N LEU A 126 1.59 7.36 -5.59
CA LEU A 126 1.08 7.63 -4.25
C LEU A 126 1.18 9.12 -3.95
N ARG A 127 0.02 9.77 -3.84
CA ARG A 127 -0.11 11.19 -3.46
C ARG A 127 -0.43 11.28 -1.98
N LEU A 128 0.50 11.84 -1.22
CA LEU A 128 0.30 12.09 0.21
C LEU A 128 -0.38 13.44 0.41
N ARG A 129 -1.40 13.44 1.26
CA ARG A 129 -2.02 14.63 1.79
C ARG A 129 -1.52 14.82 3.22
N PRO A 130 -1.27 16.07 3.67
CA PRO A 130 -1.08 16.35 5.08
C PRO A 130 -2.23 15.67 5.83
N GLY A 131 -1.89 14.80 6.78
CA GLY A 131 -2.91 14.35 7.73
C GLY A 131 -3.44 15.61 8.40
N VAL A 132 -4.75 15.76 8.50
CA VAL A 132 -5.30 16.76 9.41
C VAL A 132 -4.65 16.43 10.76
N PRO A 133 -3.91 17.36 11.40
CA PRO A 133 -3.46 17.11 12.75
C PRO A 133 -4.73 16.87 13.54
N CYS A 134 -4.96 15.63 13.95
CA CYS A 134 -6.02 15.32 14.88
C CYS A 134 -5.76 16.24 16.07
N SER A 135 -6.64 17.24 16.26
CA SER A 135 -6.67 17.98 17.51
C SER A 135 -6.74 16.95 18.63
N PRO A 136 -5.86 17.03 19.65
CA PRO A 136 -5.81 16.03 20.69
C PRO A 136 -7.20 15.79 21.31
N PRO A 137 -7.50 14.53 21.68
CA PRO A 137 -6.56 13.43 21.83
C PRO A 137 -6.67 12.38 20.71
N CYS A 138 -5.55 12.11 20.03
CA CYS A 138 -5.42 10.89 19.24
C CYS A 138 -5.47 9.69 20.19
N SER A 139 -6.51 8.87 20.05
CA SER A 139 -6.71 7.62 20.76
C SER A 139 -5.57 6.62 20.45
N GLY A 140 -4.49 6.74 21.21
CA GLY A 140 -3.41 5.77 21.34
C GLY A 140 -3.24 5.28 22.79
N ALA A 141 -4.26 5.45 23.64
CA ALA A 141 -4.31 4.73 24.91
C ALA A 141 -4.87 3.32 24.63
N PRO A 142 -4.19 2.23 25.07
CA PRO A 142 -4.85 0.93 25.13
C PRO A 142 -6.12 1.07 25.99
N PRO A 143 -7.21 0.34 25.71
CA PRO A 143 -8.36 0.33 26.60
C PRO A 143 -7.88 -0.26 27.94
N ARG A 144 -7.53 0.61 28.89
CA ARG A 144 -7.64 0.26 30.31
C ARG A 144 -9.12 0.01 30.50
N GLY A 145 -9.49 -1.27 30.52
CA GLY A 145 -10.82 -1.76 30.83
C GLY A 145 -11.28 -1.24 32.18
N GLY A 146 -11.82 -0.02 32.17
CA GLY A 146 -12.51 0.62 33.27
C GLY A 146 -13.99 0.62 32.94
N ARG A 147 -14.68 -0.45 33.34
CA ARG A 147 -16.12 -0.52 33.63
C ARG A 147 -17.02 0.35 32.74
N GLY A 148 -17.15 -0.02 31.47
CA GLY A 148 -18.26 0.40 30.60
C GLY A 148 -19.59 -0.30 30.93
N GLY A 149 -19.94 -0.38 32.22
CA GLY A 149 -21.16 -1.05 32.70
C GLY A 149 -22.28 -0.10 33.15
N VAL A 150 -22.09 1.21 33.05
CA VAL A 150 -22.97 2.17 33.76
C VAL A 150 -23.97 2.88 32.83
N THR A 151 -23.72 2.98 31.53
CA THR A 151 -24.64 3.67 30.60
C THR A 151 -25.71 2.77 29.99
N ILE A 152 -25.44 1.48 29.76
CA ILE A 152 -26.46 0.55 29.22
C ILE A 152 -27.52 0.21 30.28
N VAL A 153 -27.11 0.06 31.55
CA VAL A 153 -28.04 -0.26 32.65
C VAL A 153 -29.00 0.89 32.94
N THR A 154 -28.55 2.16 32.86
CA THR A 154 -29.44 3.31 33.11
C THR A 154 -30.53 3.44 32.04
N VAL A 155 -30.21 3.20 30.76
CA VAL A 155 -31.21 3.24 29.68
C VAL A 155 -32.25 2.13 29.85
N ILE A 156 -31.84 0.90 30.19
CA ILE A 156 -32.79 -0.21 30.42
C ILE A 156 -33.70 0.06 31.63
N VAL A 157 -33.15 0.57 32.74
CA VAL A 157 -33.95 0.88 33.94
C VAL A 157 -34.96 2.00 33.68
N THR A 158 -34.57 3.02 32.90
CA THR A 158 -35.47 4.15 32.60
C THR A 158 -36.58 3.72 31.64
N VAL A 159 -36.28 2.88 30.65
CA VAL A 159 -37.31 2.32 29.75
C VAL A 159 -38.31 1.47 30.55
N ILE A 160 -37.85 0.52 31.39
CA ILE A 160 -38.76 -0.34 32.17
C ILE A 160 -39.64 0.47 33.13
N ALA A 161 -39.07 1.47 33.82
CA ALA A 161 -39.84 2.32 34.72
C ALA A 161 -40.94 3.12 33.99
N THR A 162 -40.65 3.60 32.78
CA THR A 162 -41.61 4.35 31.97
C THR A 162 -42.71 3.43 31.41
N THR A 163 -42.37 2.20 31.00
CA THR A 163 -43.38 1.23 30.52
C THR A 163 -44.32 0.79 31.63
N VAL A 164 -43.82 0.53 32.84
CA VAL A 164 -44.66 0.08 33.97
C VAL A 164 -45.61 1.19 34.45
N LEU A 165 -45.23 2.47 34.33
CA LEU A 165 -46.07 3.59 34.75
C LEU A 165 -47.23 3.90 33.77
N LEU A 166 -47.15 3.41 32.54
CA LEU A 166 -48.13 3.68 31.48
C LEU A 166 -49.13 2.54 31.23
N LEU A 167 -48.99 1.39 31.92
CA LEU A 167 -49.99 0.33 31.85
C LEU A 167 -51.16 0.61 32.81
N PRO A 168 -52.41 0.68 32.33
CA PRO A 168 -53.57 0.74 33.21
C PRO A 168 -53.70 -0.58 33.99
N PRO A 169 -54.15 -0.53 35.26
CA PRO A 169 -54.39 -1.74 36.04
C PRO A 169 -55.47 -2.57 35.36
N ALA A 170 -55.12 -3.80 35.00
CA ALA A 170 -56.09 -4.78 34.55
C ALA A 170 -57.10 -5.01 35.69
N ARG A 171 -58.34 -4.56 35.49
CA ARG A 171 -59.48 -4.92 36.34
C ARG A 171 -59.69 -6.43 36.19
N GLY A 172 -59.35 -7.17 37.23
CA GLY A 172 -59.72 -8.58 37.37
C GLY A 172 -61.24 -8.70 37.50
N HIS A 173 -61.79 -9.70 36.81
CA HIS A 173 -63.15 -10.17 36.97
C HIS A 173 -63.15 -11.41 37.88
#